data_AF-A0A2H9MY73-F1
#
_entry.id   AF-A0A2H9MY73-F1
#
_cell.length_a   1.000
_cell.length_b   1.000
_cell.length_c   1.000
_cell.angle_alpha   90.00
_cell.angle_beta   90.00
_cell.angle_gamma   90.00
#
_symmetry.space_group_name_H-M   'P 1'
#
loop_
_entity.id
_entity.type
_entity.pdbx_description
1 polymer ?
#
loop_
_entity_poly.entity_id
_entity_poly.type
_entity_poly.pdbx_seq_one_letter_code
_entity_poly.pdbx_strand_id
1 'polypeptide(L)'
;IQLESIPKKVVYFTNHRSIKEAKTKPFKTEVVENPRYTIYVDTEKKYFEKLSTALTKNEFVYSPYLGHAYCPASIFDVIELDAKVVDFKDVYTKCVVLDESETIDPNFILKMISKDESSLMIERHIHHFFNDEKFDGRVLKHWIPINNSIYKIERESPRKLSKFYKIGEHSVCMY
;
A
#
# COMPACT_ATOMS: atom_id res chain seq x y z
N ILE A 1 2.32 1.07 3.95
CA ILE A 1 3.10 0.02 3.26
C ILE A 1 4.48 0.58 2.95
N GLN A 2 5.54 -0.18 3.22
CA GLN A 2 6.92 0.13 2.85
C GLN A 2 7.45 -0.97 1.94
N LEU A 3 8.14 -0.59 0.87
CA LEU A 3 8.80 -1.53 -0.03
C LEU A 3 10.19 -1.90 0.53
N GLU A 4 10.47 -3.19 0.68
CA GLU A 4 11.76 -3.69 1.21
C GLU A 4 12.68 -4.24 0.12
N SER A 5 12.12 -4.65 -1.02
CA SER A 5 12.87 -5.20 -2.15
C SER A 5 12.76 -4.32 -3.39
N ILE A 6 13.83 -4.21 -4.17
CA ILE A 6 13.75 -3.56 -5.48
C ILE A 6 12.89 -4.44 -6.40
N PRO A 7 11.77 -3.93 -6.96
CA PRO A 7 10.88 -4.72 -7.78
C PRO A 7 11.59 -5.11 -9.08
N LYS A 8 11.58 -6.42 -9.38
CA LYS A 8 12.05 -6.95 -10.66
C LYS A 8 10.86 -7.48 -11.43
N LYS A 9 10.70 -7.02 -12.67
CA LYS A 9 9.61 -7.47 -13.53
C LYS A 9 10.00 -8.78 -14.20
N VAL A 10 9.13 -9.79 -14.10
CA VAL A 10 9.26 -11.06 -14.80
C VAL A 10 8.04 -11.28 -15.67
N VAL A 11 8.29 -11.83 -16.85
CA VAL A 11 7.26 -12.16 -17.84
C VAL A 11 7.20 -13.67 -17.98
N TYR A 12 6.00 -14.23 -17.88
CA TYR A 12 5.75 -15.62 -18.20
C TYR A 12 4.52 -15.75 -19.08
N PHE A 13 4.49 -16.83 -19.86
CA PHE A 13 3.40 -17.13 -20.77
C PHE A 13 2.57 -18.25 -20.17
N THR A 14 1.32 -17.94 -19.86
CA THR A 14 0.34 -18.92 -19.40
C THR A 14 -0.48 -19.41 -20.58
N ASN A 15 -0.66 -20.72 -20.68
CA ASN A 15 -1.59 -21.32 -21.65
C ASN A 15 -3.02 -21.30 -21.09
N HIS A 16 -3.57 -20.11 -20.86
CA HIS A 16 -4.98 -20.00 -20.48
C HIS A 16 -5.85 -20.34 -21.69
N ARG A 17 -6.80 -21.26 -21.50
CA ARG A 17 -7.87 -21.51 -22.47
C ARG A 17 -8.89 -20.39 -22.30
N SER A 18 -9.09 -19.57 -23.33
CA SER A 18 -10.16 -18.57 -23.29
C SER A 18 -11.50 -19.29 -23.04
N ILE A 19 -12.27 -18.81 -22.08
CA ILE A 19 -13.65 -19.32 -21.86
C ILE A 19 -14.51 -19.00 -23.09
N LYS A 20 -14.18 -17.92 -23.83
CA LYS A 20 -14.93 -17.45 -25.01
C LYS A 20 -14.45 -18.05 -26.33
N GLU A 21 -13.21 -18.53 -26.41
CA GLU A 21 -12.63 -19.08 -27.65
C GLU A 21 -11.98 -20.43 -27.37
N ALA A 22 -12.36 -21.48 -28.10
CA ALA A 22 -11.78 -22.82 -28.00
C ALA A 22 -10.34 -22.93 -28.54
N LYS A 23 -9.53 -21.88 -28.38
CA LYS A 23 -8.12 -21.80 -28.77
C LYS A 23 -7.27 -21.48 -27.54
N THR A 24 -6.21 -22.26 -27.35
CA THR A 24 -5.14 -21.96 -26.40
C THR A 24 -4.29 -20.85 -27.01
N LYS A 25 -4.41 -19.62 -26.49
CA LYS A 25 -3.49 -18.53 -26.84
C LYS A 25 -2.56 -18.32 -25.64
N PRO A 26 -1.23 -18.25 -25.83
CA PRO A 26 -0.33 -17.90 -24.75
C PRO A 26 -0.67 -16.47 -24.29
N PHE A 27 -1.12 -16.35 -23.04
CA PHE A 27 -1.40 -15.07 -22.42
C PHE A 27 -0.12 -14.59 -21.75
N LYS A 28 0.37 -13.43 -22.17
CA LYS A 28 1.53 -12.79 -21.59
C LYS A 28 1.12 -12.21 -20.24
N THR A 29 1.69 -12.74 -19.16
CA THR A 29 1.48 -12.23 -17.81
C THR A 29 2.78 -11.60 -17.31
N GLU A 30 2.65 -10.44 -16.70
CA GLU A 30 3.78 -9.69 -16.14
C GLU A 30 3.57 -9.57 -14.64
N VAL A 31 4.56 -10.02 -13.86
CA VAL A 31 4.52 -10.01 -12.39
C VAL A 31 5.80 -9.43 -11.81
N VAL A 32 5.76 -9.09 -10.53
CA VAL A 32 6.95 -8.72 -9.77
C VAL A 32 7.54 -9.97 -9.14
N GLU A 33 8.84 -10.17 -9.34
CA GLU A 33 9.61 -11.26 -8.77
C GLU A 33 9.98 -10.97 -7.32
N ASN A 34 9.64 -11.91 -6.43
CA ASN A 34 9.98 -11.91 -5.00
C ASN A 34 9.81 -10.56 -4.28
N PRO A 35 8.67 -9.86 -4.45
CA PRO A 35 8.46 -8.60 -3.76
C PRO A 35 8.32 -8.81 -2.25
N ARG A 36 8.90 -7.89 -1.47
CA ARG A 36 8.80 -7.83 -0.01
C ARG A 36 8.30 -6.47 0.44
N TYR A 37 7.37 -6.50 1.40
CA TYR A 37 6.72 -5.31 1.92
C TYR A 37 6.56 -5.38 3.43
N THR A 38 6.81 -4.27 4.11
CA THR A 38 6.30 -4.04 5.47
C THR A 38 4.89 -3.46 5.36
N ILE A 39 3.91 -4.13 5.98
CA ILE A 39 2.52 -3.66 6.06
C ILE A 39 2.25 -3.22 7.51
N TYR A 40 1.83 -1.99 7.68
CA TYR A 40 1.40 -1.45 8.96
C TYR A 40 -0.12 -1.50 9.02
N VAL A 41 -0.66 -2.05 10.10
CA VAL A 41 -2.10 -2.24 10.29
C VAL A 41 -2.51 -1.64 11.63
N ASP A 42 -3.56 -0.81 11.61
CA ASP A 42 -4.24 -0.30 12.80
C ASP A 42 -5.60 -0.98 12.87
N THR A 43 -6.04 -1.33 14.07
CA THR A 43 -7.32 -2.00 14.29
C THR A 43 -7.90 -1.63 15.64
N GLU A 44 -9.21 -1.78 15.79
CA GLU A 44 -9.84 -1.58 17.09
C GLU A 44 -9.31 -2.57 18.13
N LYS A 45 -9.14 -2.09 19.37
CA LYS A 45 -8.61 -2.90 20.49
C LYS A 45 -9.31 -4.25 20.65
N LYS A 46 -10.62 -4.33 20.40
CA LYS A 46 -11.41 -5.57 20.50
C LYS A 46 -11.04 -6.64 19.47
N TYR A 47 -10.43 -6.27 18.34
CA TYR A 47 -10.01 -7.19 17.29
C TYR A 47 -8.51 -7.50 17.32
N PHE A 48 -7.74 -6.74 18.10
CA PHE A 48 -6.28 -6.80 18.11
C PHE A 48 -5.74 -8.21 18.40
N GLU A 49 -6.17 -8.84 19.50
CA GLU A 49 -5.66 -10.16 19.89
C GLU A 49 -5.95 -11.23 18.84
N LYS A 50 -7.16 -11.19 18.25
CA LYS A 50 -7.57 -12.13 17.20
C LYS A 50 -6.72 -11.94 15.94
N LEU A 51 -6.52 -10.70 15.52
CA LEU A 51 -5.71 -10.37 14.35
C LEU A 51 -4.24 -10.76 14.57
N SER A 52 -3.67 -10.38 15.71
CA SER A 52 -2.28 -10.68 16.08
C SER A 52 -2.02 -12.19 16.12
N THR A 53 -2.95 -12.97 16.71
CA THR A 53 -2.87 -14.43 16.73
C THR A 53 -2.91 -15.02 15.32
N ALA A 54 -3.88 -14.59 14.49
CA ALA A 54 -4.03 -15.07 13.12
C ALA A 54 -2.77 -14.78 12.27
N LEU A 55 -2.23 -13.56 12.37
CA LEU A 55 -1.01 -13.17 11.66
C LEU A 55 0.21 -13.97 12.12
N THR A 56 0.40 -14.11 13.43
CA THR A 56 1.58 -14.80 14.00
C THR A 56 1.55 -16.29 13.71
N LYS A 57 0.38 -16.92 13.77
CA LYS A 57 0.21 -18.36 13.50
C LYS A 57 -0.01 -18.69 12.03
N ASN A 58 -0.11 -17.69 11.16
CA ASN A 58 -0.54 -17.85 9.77
C ASN A 58 -1.88 -18.60 9.62
N GLU A 59 -2.81 -18.37 10.56
CA GLU A 59 -4.14 -18.98 10.59
C GLU A 59 -5.15 -18.08 9.86
N PHE A 60 -5.36 -18.34 8.58
CA PHE A 60 -6.27 -17.56 7.73
C PHE A 60 -7.38 -18.43 7.14
N VAL A 61 -8.58 -17.86 7.04
CA VAL A 61 -9.70 -18.49 6.29
C VAL A 61 -9.34 -18.63 4.81
N TYR A 62 -8.63 -17.63 4.27
CA TYR A 62 -8.14 -17.62 2.91
C TYR A 62 -6.64 -17.38 2.92
N SER A 63 -5.89 -18.16 2.15
CA SER A 63 -4.45 -17.93 1.99
C SER A 63 -4.20 -16.52 1.44
N PRO A 64 -3.19 -15.80 1.95
CA PRO A 64 -2.87 -14.48 1.45
C PRO A 64 -2.19 -14.58 0.08
N TYR A 65 -2.49 -13.63 -0.80
CA TYR A 65 -1.92 -13.54 -2.15
C TYR A 65 -1.54 -12.10 -2.49
N LEU A 66 -0.54 -11.93 -3.36
CA LEU A 66 -0.15 -10.63 -3.91
C LEU A 66 -0.87 -10.37 -5.23
N GLY A 67 -2.08 -9.83 -5.14
CA GLY A 67 -2.90 -9.40 -6.28
C GLY A 67 -3.58 -10.53 -7.08
N HIS A 68 -2.92 -11.68 -7.25
CA HIS A 68 -3.48 -12.82 -7.98
C HIS A 68 -3.24 -14.15 -7.26
N ALA A 69 -4.17 -15.10 -7.41
CA ALA A 69 -4.14 -16.42 -6.77
C ALA A 69 -2.91 -17.31 -7.09
N TYR A 70 -2.12 -17.00 -8.12
CA TYR A 70 -0.87 -17.73 -8.42
C TYR A 70 0.36 -17.07 -7.78
N CYS A 71 0.18 -15.96 -7.08
CA CYS A 71 1.21 -15.24 -6.32
C CYS A 71 0.93 -15.42 -4.82
N PRO A 72 1.12 -16.62 -4.24
CA PRO A 72 0.94 -16.81 -2.80
C PRO A 72 1.88 -15.90 -2.01
N ALA A 73 1.35 -15.31 -0.94
CA ALA A 73 2.12 -14.47 -0.03
C ALA A 73 2.48 -15.26 1.23
N SER A 74 3.62 -14.93 1.83
CA SER A 74 3.99 -15.39 3.17
C SER A 74 4.07 -14.18 4.10
N ILE A 75 3.54 -14.33 5.31
CA ILE A 75 3.56 -13.30 6.34
C ILE A 75 4.48 -13.79 7.46
N PHE A 76 5.42 -12.93 7.85
CA PHE A 76 6.43 -13.20 8.85
C PHE A 76 6.81 -11.88 9.56
N ASP A 77 7.61 -11.96 10.62
CA ASP A 77 8.09 -10.81 11.41
C ASP A 77 6.97 -9.90 11.93
N VAL A 78 5.88 -10.53 12.42
CA VAL A 78 4.75 -9.82 13.02
C VAL A 78 5.18 -9.23 14.36
N ILE A 79 5.17 -7.90 14.44
CA ILE A 79 5.56 -7.15 15.64
C ILE A 79 4.48 -6.14 16.03
N GLU A 80 4.24 -6.00 17.33
CA GLU A 80 3.44 -4.92 17.89
C GLU A 80 4.32 -3.67 18.06
N LEU A 81 3.79 -2.52 17.66
CA LEU A 81 4.52 -1.26 17.68
C LEU A 81 3.66 -0.18 18.33
N ASP A 82 4.27 0.54 19.28
CA ASP A 82 3.69 1.79 19.78
C ASP A 82 3.77 2.87 18.71
N ALA A 83 2.62 3.39 18.31
CA ALA A 83 2.51 4.42 17.29
C ALA A 83 1.75 5.63 17.83
N LYS A 84 2.29 6.83 17.58
CA LYS A 84 1.63 8.10 17.92
C LYS A 84 1.20 8.81 16.66
N VAL A 85 -0.05 9.29 16.66
CA VAL A 85 -0.52 10.21 15.61
C VAL A 85 0.30 11.49 15.71
N VAL A 86 0.86 11.93 14.59
CA VAL A 86 1.67 13.15 14.53
C VAL A 86 1.10 14.17 13.58
N ASP A 87 1.23 15.43 13.97
CA ASP A 87 1.04 16.56 13.07
C ASP A 87 2.23 16.71 12.13
N PHE A 88 1.94 17.23 10.95
CA PHE A 88 2.48 16.76 9.66
C PHE A 88 3.53 17.69 9.07
N LYS A 89 4.07 18.60 9.89
CA LYS A 89 5.16 19.47 9.49
C LYS A 89 6.49 18.77 9.71
N ASP A 90 7.33 18.78 8.68
CA ASP A 90 8.72 18.34 8.72
C ASP A 90 8.92 16.85 9.05
N VAL A 91 8.01 16.01 8.53
CA VAL A 91 8.03 14.57 8.76
C VAL A 91 8.63 13.83 7.57
N TYR A 92 9.54 12.89 7.85
CA TYR A 92 10.16 12.02 6.85
C TYR A 92 9.44 10.68 6.74
N THR A 93 9.26 10.19 5.51
CA THR A 93 8.66 8.88 5.25
C THR A 93 9.45 8.08 4.22
N LYS A 94 9.39 6.75 4.38
CA LYS A 94 9.79 5.73 3.39
C LYS A 94 8.58 4.93 2.88
N CYS A 95 7.39 5.29 3.34
CA CYS A 95 6.16 4.55 3.06
C CYS A 95 5.42 5.16 1.88
N VAL A 96 4.55 4.36 1.28
CA VAL A 96 3.53 4.86 0.36
C VAL A 96 2.69 5.91 1.07
N VAL A 97 2.49 7.03 0.37
CA VAL A 97 1.69 8.14 0.86
C VAL A 97 0.54 8.40 -0.09
N LEU A 98 -0.60 8.72 0.50
CA LEU A 98 -1.85 8.84 -0.21
C LEU A 98 -2.19 10.30 -0.43
N ASP A 99 -2.54 10.61 -1.66
CA ASP A 99 -2.95 11.92 -2.06
C ASP A 99 -4.44 11.91 -2.35
N GLU A 100 -5.16 12.71 -1.56
CA GLU A 100 -6.62 12.82 -1.59
C GLU A 100 -7.08 13.99 -2.48
N SER A 101 -6.13 14.69 -3.14
CA SER A 101 -6.39 15.93 -3.89
C SER A 101 -7.39 15.77 -5.03
N GLU A 102 -7.40 14.64 -5.73
CA GLU A 102 -8.20 14.53 -6.95
C GLU A 102 -9.70 14.39 -6.70
N THR A 103 -10.12 13.74 -5.61
CA THR A 103 -11.55 13.44 -5.39
C THR A 103 -12.11 14.00 -4.09
N ILE A 104 -11.30 14.21 -3.06
CA ILE A 104 -11.79 14.61 -1.73
C ILE A 104 -11.62 16.10 -1.48
N ASP A 105 -10.47 16.65 -1.87
CA ASP A 105 -10.15 18.04 -1.64
C ASP A 105 -9.27 18.59 -2.77
N PRO A 106 -9.86 19.17 -3.83
CA PRO A 106 -9.10 19.77 -4.92
C PRO A 106 -8.11 20.87 -4.49
N ASN A 107 -8.28 21.44 -3.30
CA ASN A 107 -7.37 22.43 -2.73
C ASN A 107 -6.26 21.80 -1.88
N PHE A 108 -6.30 20.49 -1.67
CA PHE A 108 -5.24 19.76 -0.98
C PHE A 108 -3.99 19.73 -1.85
N ILE A 109 -2.92 20.36 -1.36
CA ILE A 109 -1.61 20.35 -2.01
C ILE A 109 -0.67 19.49 -1.18
N LEU A 110 -0.20 18.40 -1.79
CA LEU A 110 0.86 17.55 -1.27
C LEU A 110 2.15 17.79 -2.02
N LYS A 111 3.22 18.11 -1.29
CA LYS A 111 4.57 18.21 -1.81
C LYS A 111 5.44 17.16 -1.13
N MET A 112 6.25 16.47 -1.93
CA MET A 112 7.27 15.55 -1.45
C MET A 112 8.63 16.10 -1.83
N ILE A 113 9.40 16.50 -0.81
CA ILE A 113 10.74 17.02 -1.00
C ILE A 113 11.72 15.87 -0.78
N SER A 114 12.49 15.58 -1.82
CA SER A 114 13.59 14.62 -1.76
C SER A 114 14.63 15.07 -0.75
N LYS A 115 15.18 14.13 0.03
CA LYS A 115 16.38 14.39 0.82
C LYS A 115 17.69 14.27 0.00
N ASP A 116 17.73 13.47 -1.08
CA ASP A 116 18.94 13.11 -1.87
C ASP A 116 18.64 12.77 -3.37
N GLU A 117 19.39 11.86 -4.03
CA GLU A 117 19.07 11.23 -5.34
C GLU A 117 17.85 10.28 -5.26
N SER A 118 16.82 10.71 -4.56
CA SER A 118 15.65 9.90 -4.29
C SER A 118 14.77 9.77 -5.54
N SER A 119 14.19 8.59 -5.72
CA SER A 119 13.31 8.25 -6.82
C SER A 119 11.89 7.96 -6.31
N LEU A 120 10.91 8.53 -6.99
CA LEU A 120 9.50 8.45 -6.63
C LEU A 120 8.69 7.96 -7.82
N MET A 121 7.77 7.04 -7.57
CA MET A 121 6.73 6.66 -8.52
C MET A 121 5.39 7.23 -8.06
N ILE A 122 4.61 7.77 -9.00
CA ILE A 122 3.25 8.24 -8.73
C ILE A 122 2.28 7.39 -9.53
N GLU A 123 1.36 6.72 -8.84
CA GLU A 123 0.30 5.93 -9.47
C GLU A 123 -1.07 6.50 -9.13
N ARG A 124 -2.02 6.40 -10.07
CA ARG A 124 -3.42 6.80 -9.86
C ARG A 124 -4.28 5.55 -9.75
N HIS A 125 -5.00 5.42 -8.64
CA HIS A 125 -5.83 4.25 -8.33
C HIS A 125 -7.27 4.68 -8.08
N ILE A 126 -8.23 3.93 -8.62
CA ILE A 126 -9.65 4.09 -8.28
C ILE A 126 -9.93 3.15 -7.11
N HIS A 127 -10.23 3.74 -5.96
CA HIS A 127 -10.63 3.05 -4.75
C HIS A 127 -12.14 3.04 -4.65
N HIS A 128 -12.70 1.86 -4.45
CA HIS A 128 -14.13 1.68 -4.30
C HIS A 128 -14.45 1.52 -2.82
N PHE A 129 -15.26 2.43 -2.29
CA PHE A 129 -15.72 2.42 -0.91
C PHE A 129 -17.18 2.00 -0.90
N PHE A 130 -17.51 1.08 0.00
CA PHE A 130 -18.89 0.72 0.29
C PHE A 130 -19.24 1.31 1.65
N ASN A 131 -20.08 2.34 1.65
CA ASN A 131 -20.52 2.98 2.89
C ASN A 131 -22.04 3.21 2.81
N ASP A 132 -22.76 2.79 3.86
CA ASP A 132 -24.22 2.93 3.95
C ASP A 132 -24.97 2.48 2.68
N GLU A 133 -24.64 1.28 2.19
CA GLU A 133 -25.22 0.67 0.97
C GLU A 133 -24.93 1.42 -0.34
N LYS A 134 -24.13 2.49 -0.30
CA LYS A 134 -23.70 3.24 -1.48
C LYS A 134 -22.29 2.87 -1.88
N PHE A 135 -22.13 2.66 -3.18
CA PHE A 135 -20.84 2.47 -3.81
C PHE A 135 -20.31 3.84 -4.25
N ASP A 136 -19.17 4.24 -3.68
CA ASP A 136 -18.49 5.49 -4.01
C ASP A 136 -17.10 5.18 -4.56
N GLY A 137 -16.82 5.66 -5.78
CA GLY A 137 -15.53 5.50 -6.45
C GLY A 137 -14.69 6.75 -6.30
N ARG A 138 -13.49 6.64 -5.73
CA ARG A 138 -12.59 7.77 -5.50
C ARG A 138 -11.25 7.55 -6.15
N VAL A 139 -10.71 8.58 -6.79
CA VAL A 139 -9.35 8.54 -7.33
C VAL A 139 -8.38 9.02 -6.27
N LEU A 140 -7.44 8.17 -5.90
CA LEU A 140 -6.34 8.51 -5.01
C LEU A 140 -5.03 8.41 -5.79
N LYS A 141 -4.11 9.36 -5.58
CA LYS A 141 -2.72 9.17 -6.04
C LYS A 141 -1.91 8.51 -4.95
N HIS A 142 -1.14 7.51 -5.33
CA HIS A 142 -0.16 6.87 -4.48
C HIS A 142 1.21 7.44 -4.83
N TRP A 143 1.83 8.10 -3.87
CA TRP A 143 3.21 8.52 -3.92
C TRP A 143 4.04 7.40 -3.30
N ILE A 144 4.82 6.70 -4.13
CA ILE A 144 5.52 5.48 -3.78
C ILE A 144 7.02 5.75 -3.81
N PRO A 145 7.69 5.85 -2.66
CA PRO A 145 9.15 5.90 -2.61
C PRO A 145 9.74 4.60 -3.18
N ILE A 146 10.70 4.72 -4.09
CA ILE A 146 11.42 3.57 -4.68
C ILE A 146 12.91 3.64 -4.33
N ASN A 147 13.62 2.51 -4.38
CA ASN A 147 15.05 2.43 -4.09
C ASN A 147 15.45 2.97 -2.69
N ASN A 148 14.68 2.62 -1.64
CA ASN A 148 14.90 3.08 -0.26
C ASN A 148 14.87 4.60 -0.05
N SER A 149 14.24 5.32 -0.99
CA SER A 149 14.09 6.77 -0.94
C SER A 149 13.35 7.25 0.30
N ILE A 150 13.83 8.36 0.85
CA ILE A 150 13.21 9.07 1.98
C ILE A 150 12.73 10.43 1.49
N TYR A 151 11.48 10.74 1.78
CA TYR A 151 10.87 12.02 1.43
C TYR A 151 10.41 12.77 2.65
N LYS A 152 10.64 14.08 2.63
CA LYS A 152 9.97 15.02 3.53
C LYS A 152 8.59 15.32 2.97
N ILE A 153 7.57 15.17 3.81
CA ILE A 153 6.20 15.47 3.46
C ILE A 153 5.89 16.92 3.84
N GLU A 154 5.39 17.69 2.89
CA GLU A 154 4.88 19.04 3.12
C GLU A 154 3.45 19.15 2.59
N ARG A 155 2.56 19.76 3.38
CA ARG A 155 1.16 19.95 3.02
C ARG A 155 0.58 21.22 3.60
N GLU A 156 -0.39 21.78 2.90
CA GLU A 156 -1.04 23.05 3.25
C GLU A 156 -2.38 22.85 4.00
N SER A 157 -2.95 21.65 3.95
CA SER A 157 -4.20 21.29 4.64
C SER A 157 -4.16 19.86 5.24
N PRO A 158 -5.00 19.55 6.26
CA PRO A 158 -5.08 18.20 6.81
C PRO A 158 -5.80 17.25 5.84
N ARG A 159 -5.45 15.96 5.92
CA ARG A 159 -6.14 14.89 5.19
C ARG A 159 -7.42 14.47 5.88
N LYS A 160 -8.38 14.00 5.10
CA LYS A 160 -9.66 13.50 5.61
C LYS A 160 -9.70 11.98 5.71
N LEU A 161 -8.97 11.27 4.84
CA LEU A 161 -8.99 9.80 4.80
C LEU A 161 -7.78 9.15 5.45
N SER A 162 -6.61 9.78 5.42
CA SER A 162 -5.38 9.17 5.94
C SER A 162 -4.71 9.97 7.05
N LYS A 163 -4.11 9.25 7.99
CA LYS A 163 -3.37 9.77 9.14
C LYS A 163 -1.90 9.37 9.08
N PHE A 164 -1.07 10.15 9.76
CA PHE A 164 0.34 9.84 9.92
C PHE A 164 0.63 9.36 11.34
N TYR A 165 1.36 8.26 11.40
CA TYR A 165 1.81 7.65 12.64
C TYR A 165 3.33 7.67 12.67
N LYS A 166 3.91 8.10 13.78
CA LYS A 166 5.37 8.07 13.99
C LYS A 166 5.79 6.72 14.55
N ILE A 167 6.76 6.10 13.86
CA ILE A 167 7.35 4.80 14.19
C ILE A 167 8.87 4.97 14.07
N GLY A 168 9.56 5.01 15.21
CA GLY A 168 11.00 5.32 15.28
C GLY A 168 11.31 6.69 14.66
N GLU A 169 12.22 6.69 13.67
CA GLU A 169 12.68 7.90 12.96
C GLU A 169 11.84 8.27 11.72
N HIS A 170 10.81 7.48 11.41
CA HIS A 170 10.01 7.66 10.20
C HIS A 170 8.53 7.80 10.55
N SER A 171 7.75 8.26 9.58
CA SER A 171 6.30 8.21 9.69
C SER A 171 5.66 7.40 8.59
N VAL A 172 4.57 6.76 8.95
CA VAL A 172 3.77 5.90 8.10
C VAL A 172 2.43 6.56 7.84
N CYS A 173 2.02 6.58 6.58
CA CYS A 173 0.68 6.97 6.16
C CYS A 173 -0.25 5.75 6.26
N MET A 174 -1.35 5.87 7.00
CA MET A 174 -2.36 4.82 7.19
C MET A 174 -3.76 5.40 6.97
N TYR A 175 -4.72 4.53 6.62
CA TYR A 175 -6.13 4.88 6.40
C TYR A 175 -6.93 4.71 7.69
#